data_AF-A0A0F8AV53-F1
#
_entry.id   AF-A0A0F8AV53-F1
#
_cell.length_a   1.000
_cell.length_b   1.000
_cell.length_c   1.000
_cell.angle_alpha   90.00
_cell.angle_beta   90.00
_cell.angle_gamma   90.00
#
_symmetry.space_group_name_H-M   'P 1'
#
loop_
_entity.id
_entity.type
_entity.pdbx_description
1 polymer ?
#
loop_
_entity_poly.entity_id
_entity_poly.type
_entity_poly.pdbx_seq_one_letter_code
_entity_poly.pdbx_strand_id
1 'polypeptide(L)'
;MNQAAFDPVSFLEAAVQTPSHESVDETRELVVETLDRFGVECEVAAGGCVLAEKRSDAPDDGPHLVLNTHLDTVTPHVPFERGEAREDERGGSASTDPTSDDGSEEVIRGRGACDAKGPLAALLAGSSAAHGIT
;
A
#
# COMPACT_ATOMS: atom_id res chain seq x y z
N MET A 1 -13.65 7.18 19.90
CA MET A 1 -13.75 5.87 19.20
C MET A 1 -12.33 5.47 18.88
N ASN A 2 -11.89 4.27 19.28
CA ASN A 2 -10.54 3.80 18.96
C ASN A 2 -10.49 3.59 17.44
N GLN A 3 -9.87 4.51 16.68
CA GLN A 3 -9.65 4.25 15.26
C GLN A 3 -8.71 3.06 15.17
N ALA A 4 -9.15 2.01 14.47
CA ALA A 4 -8.27 0.87 14.21
C ALA A 4 -7.03 1.36 13.46
N ALA A 5 -5.86 0.80 13.75
CA ALA A 5 -4.64 1.11 13.01
C ALA A 5 -4.80 0.76 11.53
N PHE A 6 -4.07 1.45 10.65
CA PHE A 6 -4.03 1.12 9.23
C PHE A 6 -3.43 -0.29 9.05
N ASP A 7 -4.15 -1.16 8.36
CA ASP A 7 -3.66 -2.47 7.95
C ASP A 7 -3.30 -2.46 6.44
N PRO A 8 -2.00 -2.46 6.09
CA PRO A 8 -1.57 -2.47 4.70
C PRO A 8 -2.01 -3.72 3.95
N VAL A 9 -2.18 -4.87 4.62
CA VAL A 9 -2.58 -6.11 3.97
C VAL A 9 -4.04 -6.03 3.56
N SER A 10 -4.94 -5.64 4.47
CA SER A 10 -6.35 -5.39 4.14
C SER A 10 -6.53 -4.36 3.03
N PHE A 11 -5.74 -3.26 3.02
CA PHE A 11 -5.77 -2.30 1.93
C PHE A 11 -5.31 -2.93 0.61
N LEU A 12 -4.23 -3.71 0.62
CA LEU A 12 -3.72 -4.38 -0.58
C LEU A 12 -4.75 -5.33 -1.19
N GLU A 13 -5.47 -6.10 -0.36
CA GLU A 13 -6.55 -6.98 -0.84
C GLU A 13 -7.64 -6.20 -1.58
N ALA A 14 -8.11 -5.09 -1.00
CA ALA A 14 -9.10 -4.22 -1.63
C ALA A 14 -8.56 -3.60 -2.93
N ALA A 15 -7.31 -3.14 -2.91
CA ALA A 15 -6.67 -2.52 -4.05
C ALA A 15 -6.51 -3.51 -5.21
N VAL A 16 -6.05 -4.75 -4.96
CA VAL A 16 -5.88 -5.77 -6.01
C VAL A 16 -7.23 -6.18 -6.62
N GLN A 17 -8.29 -6.22 -5.81
CA GLN A 17 -9.66 -6.48 -6.29
C GLN A 17 -10.22 -5.36 -7.17
N THR A 18 -9.70 -4.13 -7.06
CA THR A 18 -10.16 -2.95 -7.82
C THR A 18 -9.39 -2.86 -9.15
N PRO A 19 -9.99 -3.10 -10.32
CA PRO A 19 -9.27 -3.02 -11.60
C PRO A 19 -8.73 -1.60 -11.86
N SER A 20 -7.52 -1.47 -12.43
CA SER A 20 -6.94 -0.15 -12.76
C SER A 20 -6.24 -0.09 -14.13
N HIS A 21 -6.53 -1.03 -15.01
CA HIS A 21 -5.86 -1.21 -16.29
C HIS A 21 -6.49 -0.46 -17.46
N GLU A 22 -7.74 -0.01 -17.31
CA GLU A 22 -8.46 0.80 -18.30
C GLU A 22 -8.61 2.25 -17.82
N SER A 23 -8.88 2.45 -16.53
CA SER A 23 -8.86 3.73 -15.83
C SER A 23 -8.36 3.53 -14.41
N VAL A 24 -7.74 4.56 -13.84
CA VAL A 24 -7.28 4.58 -12.44
C VAL A 24 -8.31 5.13 -11.46
N ASP A 25 -9.47 5.59 -11.94
CA ASP A 25 -10.39 6.40 -11.13
C ASP A 25 -10.88 5.68 -9.86
N GLU A 26 -11.30 4.42 -9.96
CA GLU A 26 -11.75 3.64 -8.78
C GLU A 26 -10.62 3.40 -7.78
N THR A 27 -9.40 3.11 -8.27
CA THR A 27 -8.24 2.94 -7.39
C THR A 27 -7.83 4.28 -6.76
N ARG A 28 -7.97 5.39 -7.48
CA ARG A 28 -7.72 6.74 -6.94
C ARG A 28 -8.72 7.07 -5.83
N GLU A 29 -10.01 6.80 -6.05
CA GLU A 29 -11.06 7.01 -5.05
C GLU A 29 -10.77 6.19 -3.79
N LEU A 30 -10.44 4.90 -3.94
CA LEU A 30 -10.02 4.05 -2.82
C LEU A 30 -8.86 4.64 -2.01
N VAL A 31 -7.85 5.21 -2.68
CA VAL A 31 -6.69 5.85 -2.01
C VAL A 31 -7.12 7.10 -1.26
N VAL A 32 -7.90 7.98 -1.89
CA VAL A 32 -8.38 9.24 -1.28
C VAL A 32 -9.27 8.97 -0.07
N GLU A 33 -10.23 8.04 -0.20
CA GLU A 33 -11.09 7.63 0.91
C GLU A 33 -10.30 7.00 2.07
N THR A 34 -9.23 6.27 1.75
CA THR A 34 -8.35 5.69 2.76
C THR A 34 -7.58 6.78 3.48
N LEU A 35 -6.95 7.72 2.76
CA LEU A 35 -6.21 8.83 3.37
C LEU A 35 -7.11 9.67 4.29
N ASP A 36 -8.32 10.01 3.82
CA ASP A 36 -9.33 10.74 4.61
C ASP A 36 -9.72 9.99 5.88
N ARG A 37 -10.00 8.68 5.77
CA ARG A 37 -10.34 7.82 6.92
C ARG A 37 -9.28 7.84 8.01
N PHE A 38 -8.01 7.94 7.63
CA PHE A 38 -6.86 7.98 8.55
C PHE A 38 -6.36 9.40 8.86
N GLY A 39 -7.12 10.44 8.47
CA GLY A 39 -6.81 11.83 8.79
C GLY A 39 -5.53 12.34 8.14
N VAL A 40 -5.17 11.80 6.97
CA VAL A 40 -4.03 12.28 6.18
C VAL A 40 -4.56 13.23 5.11
N GLU A 41 -4.14 14.49 5.18
CA GLU A 41 -4.49 15.48 4.16
C GLU A 41 -3.90 15.08 2.81
N CYS A 42 -4.74 15.10 1.78
CA CYS A 42 -4.33 14.83 0.42
C CYS A 42 -5.10 15.67 -0.59
N GLU A 43 -4.53 15.82 -1.77
CA GLU A 43 -5.18 16.44 -2.92
C GLU A 43 -4.98 15.60 -4.18
N VAL A 44 -5.92 15.72 -5.12
CA VAL A 44 -5.75 15.19 -6.47
C VAL A 44 -5.18 16.32 -7.34
N ALA A 45 -3.88 16.24 -7.61
CA ALA A 45 -3.15 17.24 -8.37
C ALA A 45 -3.52 17.24 -9.87
N ALA A 46 -3.11 18.30 -10.57
CA ALA A 46 -3.24 18.37 -12.03
C ALA A 46 -2.53 17.16 -12.68
N GLY A 47 -3.29 16.37 -13.44
CA GLY A 47 -2.82 15.08 -13.99
C GLY A 47 -3.39 13.85 -13.27
N GLY A 48 -4.17 14.04 -12.19
CA GLY A 48 -4.86 12.95 -11.51
C GLY A 48 -3.97 12.14 -10.56
N CYS A 49 -2.80 12.65 -10.19
CA CYS A 49 -1.97 12.08 -9.14
C CYS A 49 -2.55 12.43 -7.76
N VAL A 50 -2.47 11.50 -6.81
CA VAL A 50 -2.79 11.79 -5.41
C VAL A 50 -1.50 12.24 -4.72
N LEU A 51 -1.52 13.45 -4.17
CA LEU A 51 -0.44 13.99 -3.35
C LEU A 51 -0.91 13.98 -1.89
N ALA A 52 -0.14 13.34 -1.03
CA ALA A 52 -0.32 13.40 0.42
C ALA A 52 0.96 13.94 1.05
N GLU A 53 0.82 14.88 1.98
CA GLU A 53 1.95 15.47 2.68
C GLU A 53 1.92 15.10 4.16
N LYS A 54 3.10 14.83 4.71
CA LYS A 54 3.31 14.73 6.14
C LYS A 54 4.53 15.53 6.54
N ARG A 55 4.37 16.39 7.55
CA ARG A 55 5.43 17.26 8.04
C ARG A 55 6.06 16.69 9.30
N SER A 56 7.39 16.68 9.36
CA SER A 56 8.16 16.41 10.58
C SER A 56 7.99 17.57 11.57
N ASP A 57 8.09 17.27 12.87
CA ASP A 57 8.15 18.30 13.92
C ASP A 57 9.45 19.13 13.85
N ALA A 58 10.48 18.58 13.22
CA ALA A 58 11.76 19.24 12.94
C ALA A 58 12.06 19.18 11.43
N PRO A 59 11.36 19.97 10.59
CA PRO A 59 11.46 19.89 9.13
C PRO A 59 12.82 20.35 8.60
N ASP A 60 13.57 21.17 9.36
CA ASP A 60 14.88 21.67 8.98
C ASP A 60 16.02 20.69 9.32
N ASP A 61 15.75 19.64 10.11
CA ASP A 61 16.73 18.65 10.56
C ASP A 61 16.92 17.48 9.57
N GLY A 62 16.27 17.53 8.40
CA GLY A 62 16.33 16.44 7.43
C GLY A 62 15.98 16.87 6.00
N PRO A 63 16.20 15.98 5.01
CA PRO A 63 15.80 16.23 3.63
C PRO A 63 14.29 16.13 3.46
N HIS A 64 13.76 16.81 2.44
CA HIS A 64 12.42 16.49 1.92
C HIS A 64 12.46 15.14 1.21
N LEU A 65 11.57 14.23 1.61
CA LEU A 65 11.42 12.92 1.00
C LEU A 65 10.18 12.90 0.11
N VAL A 66 10.32 12.36 -1.10
CA VAL A 66 9.20 12.08 -2.00
C VAL A 66 9.15 10.58 -2.21
N LEU A 67 8.04 9.97 -1.82
CA LEU A 67 7.77 8.56 -2.05
C LEU A 67 6.73 8.45 -3.17
N ASN A 68 7.09 7.77 -4.26
CA ASN A 68 6.26 7.74 -5.46
C ASN A 68 6.00 6.30 -5.92
N THR A 69 4.77 6.03 -6.31
CA THR A 69 4.32 4.80 -6.97
C THR A 69 3.26 5.16 -8.01
N HIS A 70 2.76 4.18 -8.76
CA HIS A 70 1.71 4.37 -9.75
C HIS A 70 0.44 3.59 -9.40
N LEU A 71 -0.70 4.02 -9.95
CA LEU A 71 -2.02 3.41 -9.68
C LEU A 71 -2.47 2.48 -10.81
N ASP A 72 -2.00 2.73 -12.03
CA ASP A 72 -2.35 1.95 -13.20
C ASP A 72 -1.77 0.55 -13.12
N THR A 73 -2.36 -0.35 -13.90
CA THR A 73 -1.83 -1.69 -14.04
C THR A 73 -1.87 -2.11 -15.49
N VAL A 74 -0.99 -3.02 -15.89
CA VAL A 74 -1.02 -3.55 -17.25
C VAL A 74 -2.23 -4.45 -17.50
N THR A 75 -2.79 -4.40 -18.70
CA THR A 75 -3.82 -5.32 -19.19
C THR A 75 -3.28 -6.75 -19.34
N PRO A 76 -4.09 -7.81 -19.14
CA PRO A 76 -5.45 -7.79 -18.59
C PRO A 76 -5.43 -7.72 -17.06
N HIS A 77 -6.60 -7.40 -16.50
CA HIS A 77 -6.84 -7.64 -15.09
C HIS A 77 -6.65 -9.13 -14.78
N VAL A 78 -5.98 -9.40 -13.66
CA VAL A 78 -5.85 -10.73 -13.06
C VAL A 78 -6.53 -10.65 -11.71
N PRO A 79 -7.57 -11.46 -11.45
CA PRO A 79 -8.32 -11.40 -10.21
C PRO A 79 -7.45 -11.61 -8.97
N PHE A 80 -7.94 -11.09 -7.85
CA PHE A 80 -7.36 -11.34 -6.54
C PHE A 80 -7.44 -12.83 -6.16
N GLU A 81 -6.36 -13.34 -5.56
CA GLU A 81 -6.29 -14.62 -4.89
C GLU A 81 -5.38 -14.49 -3.66
N ARG A 82 -5.75 -15.10 -2.54
CA ARG A 82 -4.89 -15.27 -1.37
C ARG A 82 -4.81 -16.75 -1.02
N GLY A 83 -3.61 -17.25 -0.78
CA GLY A 83 -3.40 -18.66 -0.39
C GLY A 83 -1.93 -18.98 -0.22
N GLU A 84 -1.63 -20.22 0.17
CA GLU A 84 -0.26 -20.67 0.47
C GLU A 84 0.74 -20.38 -0.66
N ALA A 85 1.94 -19.99 -0.28
CA ALA A 85 3.05 -19.64 -1.14
C ALA A 85 3.51 -20.88 -1.93
N ARG A 86 3.60 -20.73 -3.25
CA ARG A 86 4.19 -21.74 -4.12
C ARG A 86 5.71 -21.78 -3.91
N GLU A 87 6.33 -22.89 -4.29
CA GLU A 87 7.78 -23.08 -4.14
C GLU A 87 8.60 -21.96 -4.80
N ASP A 88 8.13 -21.42 -5.94
CA ASP A 88 8.77 -20.33 -6.68
C ASP A 88 8.46 -18.92 -6.15
N GLU A 89 7.48 -18.79 -5.26
CA GLU A 89 7.08 -17.53 -4.61
C GLU A 89 7.70 -17.39 -3.21
N ARG A 90 8.14 -18.48 -2.60
CA ARG A 90 8.88 -18.46 -1.33
C ARG A 90 10.23 -17.81 -1.56
N GLY A 91 10.40 -16.59 -1.04
CA GLY A 91 11.67 -15.88 -1.12
C GLY A 91 12.80 -16.77 -0.59
N GLY A 92 13.95 -16.81 -1.28
CA GLY A 92 15.09 -17.68 -0.94
C GLY A 92 15.77 -17.38 0.41
N SER A 93 15.11 -16.63 1.29
CA SER A 93 15.54 -16.26 2.64
C SER A 93 14.55 -16.74 3.71
N ALA A 94 13.74 -17.78 3.42
CA ALA A 94 12.97 -18.44 4.47
C ALA A 94 13.90 -18.76 5.64
N SER A 95 13.62 -18.13 6.77
CA SER A 95 14.46 -18.28 7.95
C SER A 95 14.36 -19.74 8.41
N THR A 96 15.50 -20.42 8.56
CA THR A 96 15.52 -21.77 9.14
C THR A 96 15.29 -21.74 10.66
N ASP A 97 15.08 -20.56 11.25
CA ASP A 97 14.79 -20.39 12.67
C ASP A 97 13.30 -20.71 12.93
N PRO A 98 12.98 -21.83 13.61
CA PRO A 98 11.59 -22.21 13.91
C PRO A 98 10.88 -21.24 14.85
N THR A 99 11.59 -20.22 15.38
CA THR A 99 11.02 -19.14 16.19
C THR A 99 10.81 -17.83 15.44
N SER A 100 11.24 -17.77 14.18
CA SER A 100 10.97 -16.61 13.34
C SER A 100 9.49 -16.58 12.95
N ASP A 101 8.83 -15.46 13.24
CA ASP A 101 7.53 -15.07 12.65
C ASP A 101 7.78 -14.64 11.19
N ASP A 102 8.41 -15.53 10.43
CA ASP A 102 8.56 -15.37 8.98
C ASP A 102 7.14 -15.40 8.44
N GLY A 103 6.66 -14.22 8.05
CA GLY A 103 5.24 -13.90 7.94
C GLY A 103 4.42 -14.96 7.23
N SER A 104 3.10 -14.95 7.49
CA SER A 104 2.11 -15.89 6.94
C SER A 104 2.59 -16.54 5.64
N GLU A 105 2.61 -17.87 5.57
CA GLU A 105 2.91 -18.58 4.32
C GLU A 105 1.93 -18.25 3.18
N GLU A 106 1.01 -17.30 3.36
CA GLU A 106 0.07 -16.82 2.39
C GLU A 106 0.66 -15.74 1.49
N VAL A 107 0.36 -15.85 0.20
CA VAL A 107 0.73 -14.88 -0.83
C VAL A 107 -0.54 -14.26 -1.38
N ILE A 108 -0.54 -12.94 -1.51
CA ILE A 108 -1.54 -12.21 -2.29
C ILE A 108 -1.11 -12.17 -3.76
N ARG A 109 -2.00 -12.64 -4.62
CA ARG A 109 -1.82 -12.67 -6.08
C ARG A 109 -2.90 -11.84 -6.74
N GLY A 110 -2.59 -11.38 -7.94
CA GLY A 110 -3.47 -10.56 -8.74
C GLY A 110 -2.74 -9.38 -9.35
N ARG A 111 -3.37 -8.76 -10.35
CA ARG A 111 -2.76 -7.66 -11.09
C ARG A 111 -2.62 -6.44 -10.16
N GLY A 112 -1.39 -5.96 -10.02
CA GLY A 112 -1.09 -4.87 -9.10
C GLY A 112 -0.47 -5.30 -7.78
N ALA A 113 -0.56 -6.58 -7.38
CA ALA A 113 -0.12 -7.03 -6.06
C ALA A 113 1.36 -6.67 -5.78
N CYS A 114 2.25 -6.94 -6.75
CA CYS A 114 3.65 -6.54 -6.68
C CYS A 114 3.90 -5.16 -7.34
N ASP A 115 3.33 -4.92 -8.53
CA ASP A 115 3.55 -3.72 -9.34
C ASP A 115 2.21 -3.03 -9.69
N ALA A 116 1.80 -1.97 -8.98
CA ALA A 116 2.48 -1.37 -7.83
C ALA A 116 1.59 -1.07 -6.62
N LYS A 117 0.48 -1.82 -6.47
CA LYS A 117 -0.44 -1.69 -5.34
C LYS A 117 0.16 -2.18 -4.02
N GLY A 118 1.07 -3.16 -4.06
CA GLY A 118 1.87 -3.57 -2.89
C GLY A 118 2.73 -2.41 -2.35
N PRO A 119 3.62 -1.82 -3.19
CA PRO A 119 4.34 -0.61 -2.86
C PRO A 119 3.42 0.54 -2.37
N LEU A 120 2.28 0.75 -3.03
CA LEU A 120 1.28 1.74 -2.59
C LEU A 120 0.78 1.49 -1.17
N ALA A 121 0.44 0.25 -0.83
CA ALA A 121 0.01 -0.12 0.52
C ALA A 121 1.08 0.20 1.57
N ALA A 122 2.36 -0.04 1.26
CA ALA A 122 3.47 0.28 2.13
C ALA A 122 3.65 1.81 2.32
N LEU A 123 3.48 2.60 1.26
CA LEU A 123 3.55 4.06 1.34
C LEU A 123 2.43 4.63 2.22
N LEU A 124 1.19 4.12 2.07
CA LEU A 124 0.06 4.51 2.91
C LEU A 124 0.29 4.13 4.38
N ALA A 125 0.87 2.97 4.67
CA ALA A 125 1.22 2.58 6.03
C ALA A 125 2.18 3.57 6.69
N GLY A 126 3.22 4.01 5.98
CA GLY A 126 4.15 5.03 6.49
C GLY A 126 3.45 6.36 6.80
N SER A 127 2.56 6.80 5.91
CA SER A 127 1.78 8.03 6.11
C SER A 127 0.84 7.95 7.32
N SER A 128 0.17 6.81 7.51
CA SER A 128 -0.79 6.58 8.61
C SER A 128 -0.13 6.27 9.96
N ALA A 129 1.02 5.59 9.99
CA ALA A 129 1.65 5.12 11.24
C ALA A 129 2.27 6.23 12.11
N ALA A 130 2.78 7.30 11.50
CA ALA A 130 3.46 8.36 12.26
C ALA A 130 2.50 9.34 12.98
N HIS A 131 1.27 8.93 13.28
CA HIS A 131 0.37 9.65 14.20
C HIS A 131 0.62 9.09 15.61
N GLY A 132 1.67 9.55 16.30
CA GLY A 132 1.94 9.10 17.68
C GLY A 132 3.40 9.02 18.12
N ILE A 133 4.37 9.55 17.38
CA ILE A 133 5.72 9.77 17.93
C ILE A 133 5.72 11.20 18.48
N THR A 134 5.27 11.36 19.73
CA THR A 134 5.41 12.60 20.52
C THR A 134 6.11 12.27 21.82
#